data_AF-A0A955QSE1-F1
#
_entry.id   AF-A0A955QSE1-F1
#
_cell.length_a   1.000
_cell.length_b   1.000
_cell.length_c   1.000
_cell.angle_alpha   90.00
_cell.angle_beta   90.00
_cell.angle_gamma   90.00
#
_symmetry.space_group_name_H-M   'P 1'
#
loop_
_entity.id
_entity.type
_entity.pdbx_description
1 polymer ?
#
loop_
_entity_poly.entity_id
_entity_poly.type
_entity_poly.pdbx_seq_one_letter_code
_entity_poly.pdbx_strand_id
1 'polypeptide(L)'
;DTIWIKAGTYAEDVTVHSKEGLKIIGEQMNLVILTGLKRVGTLHVGKWPYGAKNVEIHNLTVMQHGGLGLGIFNGGGILLKHLEVKGMVFGQDVEDVRLEHCVIGGSETTGVAFANSKATLLGNYIHDNDHGVAIGGRSEVVLKQNVITRSLFEGIMVNDAANAVAIQNTIVRNGGGMAFHDQTRGEAHGNILMLSQTAFLFSPQSETTLSFNVLFANKVDYLIEGSDSGSAFPEGRRGKDDVTTPPAFVNAEQDDFRLRSDTKLRDIGTFPFLGALPPVGPHP
;
A
#
# COMPACT_ATOMS: atom_id res chain seq x y z
N ASP A 1 -25.65 -12.65 -3.06
CA ASP A 1 -26.49 -11.92 -2.08
C ASP A 1 -25.87 -10.58 -1.71
N THR A 2 -26.68 -9.63 -1.25
CA THR A 2 -26.19 -8.32 -0.74
C THR A 2 -26.70 -8.11 0.68
N ILE A 3 -25.79 -7.78 1.59
CA ILE A 3 -26.06 -7.40 2.97
C ILE A 3 -25.84 -5.89 3.09
N TRP A 4 -26.88 -5.17 3.49
CA TRP A 4 -26.80 -3.74 3.80
C TRP A 4 -26.70 -3.55 5.31
N ILE A 5 -25.66 -2.86 5.77
CA ILE A 5 -25.43 -2.58 7.19
C ILE A 5 -25.74 -1.12 7.45
N LYS A 6 -26.64 -0.86 8.40
CA LYS A 6 -27.00 0.49 8.84
C LYS A 6 -25.90 1.10 9.70
N ALA A 7 -25.90 2.42 9.80
CA ALA A 7 -25.06 3.16 10.75
C ALA A 7 -25.22 2.56 12.16
N GLY A 8 -24.08 2.29 12.79
CA GLY A 8 -24.03 1.62 14.08
C GLY A 8 -22.62 1.13 14.41
N THR A 9 -22.43 0.84 15.70
CA THR A 9 -21.24 0.18 16.20
C THR A 9 -21.60 -1.26 16.54
N TYR A 10 -20.85 -2.17 15.94
CA TYR A 10 -21.09 -3.59 15.89
C TYR A 10 -19.94 -4.29 16.62
N ALA A 11 -20.23 -4.81 17.80
CA ALA A 11 -19.31 -5.63 18.57
C ALA A 11 -19.44 -7.08 18.12
N GLU A 12 -19.05 -7.36 16.88
CA GLU A 12 -19.10 -8.69 16.28
C GLU A 12 -17.79 -8.99 15.55
N ASP A 13 -17.34 -10.24 15.68
CA ASP A 13 -16.33 -10.80 14.78
C ASP A 13 -17.06 -11.28 13.51
N VAL A 14 -16.73 -10.70 12.35
CA VAL A 14 -17.37 -11.03 11.08
C VAL A 14 -16.50 -12.02 10.31
N THR A 15 -17.12 -13.07 9.78
CA THR A 15 -16.43 -14.06 8.94
C THR A 15 -17.27 -14.41 7.73
N VAL A 16 -16.73 -14.17 6.54
CA VAL A 16 -17.27 -14.65 5.26
C VAL A 16 -16.56 -15.95 4.91
N HIS A 17 -17.22 -17.09 5.05
CA HIS A 17 -16.60 -18.41 4.86
C HIS A 17 -17.41 -19.25 3.86
N SER A 18 -16.71 -19.85 2.88
CA SER A 18 -17.31 -20.71 1.84
C SER A 18 -18.49 -20.06 1.12
N LYS A 19 -18.34 -18.78 0.78
CA LYS A 19 -19.32 -17.98 0.05
C LYS A 19 -18.78 -17.55 -1.31
N GLU A 20 -19.70 -17.42 -2.25
CA GLU A 20 -19.46 -16.88 -3.58
C GLU A 20 -20.48 -15.79 -3.91
N GLY A 21 -20.04 -14.67 -4.49
CA GLY A 21 -20.94 -13.62 -4.97
C GLY A 21 -21.65 -12.85 -3.85
N LEU A 22 -20.97 -12.65 -2.72
CA LEU A 22 -21.50 -11.92 -1.57
C LEU A 22 -21.05 -10.46 -1.59
N LYS A 23 -21.99 -9.54 -1.38
CA LYS A 23 -21.68 -8.13 -1.16
C LYS A 23 -22.06 -7.74 0.26
N ILE A 24 -21.18 -7.03 0.95
CA ILE A 24 -21.41 -6.44 2.28
C ILE A 24 -21.18 -4.94 2.15
N ILE A 25 -22.23 -4.14 2.31
CA ILE A 25 -22.19 -2.70 2.05
C ILE A 25 -22.66 -1.96 3.29
N GLY A 26 -21.75 -1.23 3.92
CA GLY A 26 -22.11 -0.28 4.97
C GLY A 26 -22.78 0.97 4.41
N GLU A 27 -23.64 1.58 5.21
CA GLU A 27 -24.32 2.84 4.89
C GLU A 27 -23.32 3.98 4.63
N GLN A 28 -22.27 4.06 5.45
CA GLN A 28 -21.17 5.02 5.29
C GLN A 28 -19.93 4.55 6.06
N MET A 29 -18.74 4.76 5.48
CA MET A 29 -17.46 4.31 6.03
C MET A 29 -17.26 4.66 7.50
N ASN A 30 -17.52 5.92 7.87
CA ASN A 30 -17.33 6.45 9.22
C ASN A 30 -18.54 6.24 10.16
N LEU A 31 -19.61 5.59 9.69
CA LEU A 31 -20.82 5.35 10.50
C LEU A 31 -21.08 3.87 10.80
N VAL A 32 -20.54 2.96 9.99
CA VAL A 32 -20.63 1.51 10.23
C VAL A 32 -19.30 1.03 10.78
N ILE A 33 -19.25 0.69 12.06
CA ILE A 33 -18.00 0.38 12.76
C ILE A 33 -18.06 -1.04 13.31
N LEU A 34 -17.21 -1.93 12.80
CA LEU A 34 -16.98 -3.26 13.37
C LEU A 34 -15.86 -3.17 14.42
N THR A 35 -16.15 -3.51 15.66
CA THR A 35 -15.20 -3.39 16.79
C THR A 35 -14.52 -4.70 17.18
N GLY A 36 -15.08 -5.84 16.76
CA GLY A 36 -14.61 -7.16 17.19
C GLY A 36 -14.97 -7.46 18.65
N LEU A 37 -14.76 -8.71 19.07
CA LEU A 37 -15.08 -9.15 20.43
C LEU A 37 -13.94 -9.90 21.11
N LYS A 38 -13.56 -11.04 20.54
CA LYS A 38 -12.71 -12.01 21.23
C LYS A 38 -11.63 -12.59 20.33
N ARG A 39 -11.85 -12.60 19.03
CA ARG A 39 -10.92 -13.21 18.07
C ARG A 39 -9.88 -12.21 17.62
N VAL A 40 -8.68 -12.70 17.36
CA VAL A 40 -7.70 -11.92 16.60
C VAL A 40 -8.29 -11.69 15.21
N GLY A 41 -8.34 -10.44 14.76
CA GLY A 41 -9.02 -10.06 13.52
C GLY A 41 -10.53 -9.85 13.71
N THR A 42 -10.99 -8.65 13.38
CA THR A 42 -12.42 -8.31 13.45
C THR A 42 -13.18 -8.78 12.22
N LEU A 43 -12.53 -8.75 11.04
CA LEU A 43 -13.14 -9.17 9.79
C LEU A 43 -12.27 -10.23 9.08
N HIS A 44 -12.90 -11.33 8.69
CA HIS A 44 -12.24 -12.40 7.95
C HIS A 44 -12.99 -12.73 6.66
N VAL A 45 -12.25 -12.86 5.57
CA VAL A 45 -12.75 -13.32 4.27
C VAL A 45 -12.01 -14.59 3.85
N GLY A 46 -12.72 -15.71 3.88
CA GLY A 46 -12.13 -17.04 3.80
C GLY A 46 -11.56 -17.50 5.16
N LYS A 47 -11.26 -18.79 5.24
CA LYS A 47 -10.62 -19.44 6.38
C LYS A 47 -9.92 -20.69 5.90
N TRP A 48 -8.65 -20.90 6.26
CA TRP A 48 -7.95 -22.13 5.87
C TRP A 48 -8.74 -23.41 6.25
N PRO A 49 -8.89 -24.41 5.34
CA PRO A 49 -8.37 -24.45 3.96
C PRO A 49 -9.35 -23.92 2.90
N TYR A 50 -10.48 -23.33 3.29
CA TYR A 50 -11.57 -22.91 2.40
C TYR A 50 -11.62 -21.40 2.16
N GLY A 51 -11.48 -21.00 0.90
CA GLY A 51 -11.64 -19.61 0.48
C GLY A 51 -13.08 -19.09 0.48
N ALA A 52 -13.19 -17.78 0.29
CA ALA A 52 -14.38 -17.15 -0.30
C ALA A 52 -14.03 -16.64 -1.70
N LYS A 53 -15.01 -16.54 -2.59
CA LYS A 53 -14.81 -16.04 -3.95
C LYS A 53 -15.76 -14.91 -4.29
N ASN A 54 -15.34 -13.97 -5.12
CA ASN A 54 -16.22 -12.93 -5.66
C ASN A 54 -16.97 -12.18 -4.53
N VAL A 55 -16.21 -11.72 -3.53
CA VAL A 55 -16.75 -11.01 -2.36
C VAL A 55 -16.42 -9.53 -2.45
N GLU A 56 -17.41 -8.69 -2.24
CA GLU A 56 -17.25 -7.23 -2.20
C GLU A 56 -17.59 -6.71 -0.80
N ILE A 57 -16.71 -5.90 -0.21
CA ILE A 57 -16.94 -5.27 1.11
C ILE A 57 -16.67 -3.78 1.02
N HIS A 58 -17.70 -2.97 1.25
CA HIS A 58 -17.69 -1.53 1.02
C HIS A 58 -18.10 -0.71 2.24
N ASN A 59 -17.60 0.53 2.30
CA ASN A 59 -18.15 1.63 3.10
C ASN A 59 -18.33 1.30 4.60
N LEU A 60 -17.31 0.74 5.25
CA LEU A 60 -17.34 0.49 6.69
C LEU A 60 -15.95 0.67 7.31
N THR A 61 -15.93 0.83 8.62
CA THR A 61 -14.73 0.83 9.45
C THR A 61 -14.55 -0.53 10.13
N VAL A 62 -13.33 -1.06 10.10
CA VAL A 62 -12.91 -2.27 10.82
C VAL A 62 -11.84 -1.88 11.84
N MET A 63 -12.17 -2.02 13.11
CA MET A 63 -11.19 -1.89 14.20
C MET A 63 -10.38 -3.17 14.31
N GLN A 64 -9.11 -3.09 14.68
CA GLN A 64 -8.33 -4.26 15.03
C GLN A 64 -8.74 -4.85 16.38
N HIS A 65 -8.53 -6.16 16.49
CA HIS A 65 -8.46 -6.86 17.75
C HIS A 65 -7.24 -7.78 17.70
N GLY A 66 -6.25 -7.55 18.57
CA GLY A 66 -5.01 -8.34 18.62
C GLY A 66 -4.06 -8.13 17.43
N GLY A 67 -3.94 -6.90 16.92
CA GLY A 67 -3.06 -6.48 15.82
C GLY A 67 -3.69 -6.57 14.43
N LEU A 68 -4.54 -7.59 14.21
CA LEU A 68 -5.21 -7.82 12.93
C LEU A 68 -6.55 -7.07 12.88
N GLY A 69 -6.76 -6.29 11.82
CA GLY A 69 -8.07 -5.72 11.47
C GLY A 69 -8.84 -6.65 10.54
N LEU A 70 -8.24 -6.94 9.37
CA LEU A 70 -8.89 -7.68 8.29
C LEU A 70 -7.98 -8.77 7.74
N GLY A 71 -8.39 -10.03 7.84
CA GLY A 71 -7.69 -11.19 7.25
C GLY A 71 -8.40 -11.74 6.00
N ILE A 72 -7.64 -12.09 4.97
CA ILE A 72 -8.13 -12.74 3.74
C ILE A 72 -7.32 -14.02 3.53
N PHE A 73 -8.00 -15.15 3.40
CA PHE A 73 -7.35 -16.47 3.38
C PHE A 73 -7.91 -17.36 2.26
N ASN A 74 -7.03 -17.93 1.43
CA ASN A 74 -7.36 -18.95 0.43
C ASN A 74 -8.46 -18.54 -0.59
N GLY A 75 -8.71 -17.24 -0.74
CA GLY A 75 -9.82 -16.66 -1.50
C GLY A 75 -9.44 -16.07 -2.84
N GLY A 76 -10.45 -15.75 -3.66
CA GLY A 76 -10.27 -15.26 -5.04
C GLY A 76 -11.25 -14.15 -5.42
N GLY A 77 -10.82 -13.09 -6.10
CA GLY A 77 -11.75 -12.06 -6.59
C GLY A 77 -12.41 -11.29 -5.44
N ILE A 78 -11.59 -10.77 -4.53
CA ILE A 78 -12.06 -10.06 -3.34
C ILE A 78 -11.84 -8.57 -3.54
N LEU A 79 -12.92 -7.78 -3.49
CA LEU A 79 -12.86 -6.33 -3.58
C LEU A 79 -13.16 -5.71 -2.21
N LEU A 80 -12.18 -4.98 -1.69
CA LEU A 80 -12.31 -4.14 -0.51
C LEU A 80 -12.27 -2.68 -0.98
N LYS A 81 -13.35 -1.92 -0.76
CA LYS A 81 -13.47 -0.59 -1.32
C LYS A 81 -14.02 0.42 -0.33
N HIS A 82 -13.39 1.59 -0.22
CA HIS A 82 -13.78 2.64 0.72
C HIS A 82 -13.94 2.09 2.15
N LEU A 83 -12.93 1.34 2.60
CA LEU A 83 -12.85 0.86 3.97
C LEU A 83 -11.89 1.71 4.78
N GLU A 84 -12.19 1.90 6.06
CA GLU A 84 -11.21 2.33 7.05
C GLU A 84 -10.82 1.12 7.88
N VAL A 85 -9.55 0.70 7.84
CA VAL A 85 -9.05 -0.40 8.67
C VAL A 85 -8.05 0.17 9.67
N LYS A 86 -8.41 0.11 10.95
CA LYS A 86 -7.51 0.50 12.04
C LYS A 86 -6.76 -0.73 12.50
N GLY A 87 -5.57 -0.95 11.94
CA GLY A 87 -4.71 -2.13 12.14
C GLY A 87 -4.39 -2.84 10.82
N MET A 88 -3.85 -4.06 10.92
CA MET A 88 -3.32 -4.76 9.75
C MET A 88 -4.43 -5.31 8.83
N VAL A 89 -4.22 -5.17 7.52
CA VAL A 89 -4.85 -6.00 6.49
C VAL A 89 -3.88 -7.09 6.07
N PHE A 90 -4.27 -8.36 6.17
CA PHE A 90 -3.41 -9.50 5.83
C PHE A 90 -4.05 -10.42 4.81
N GLY A 91 -3.37 -10.67 3.69
CA GLY A 91 -3.75 -11.65 2.68
C GLY A 91 -2.77 -12.81 2.63
N GLN A 92 -3.27 -14.04 2.72
CA GLN A 92 -2.47 -15.25 2.62
C GLN A 92 -3.09 -16.27 1.66
N ASP A 93 -2.29 -16.71 0.70
CA ASP A 93 -2.68 -17.65 -0.35
C ASP A 93 -3.94 -17.16 -1.11
N VAL A 94 -4.01 -15.86 -1.42
CA VAL A 94 -5.17 -15.24 -2.10
C VAL A 94 -4.84 -14.85 -3.53
N GLU A 95 -5.86 -14.86 -4.38
CA GLU A 95 -5.75 -14.50 -5.79
C GLU A 95 -6.72 -13.36 -6.13
N ASP A 96 -6.32 -12.43 -6.98
CA ASP A 96 -7.18 -11.31 -7.43
C ASP A 96 -7.85 -10.54 -6.27
N VAL A 97 -7.04 -10.10 -5.30
CA VAL A 97 -7.52 -9.20 -4.23
C VAL A 97 -7.30 -7.75 -4.62
N ARG A 98 -8.33 -6.92 -4.48
CA ARG A 98 -8.29 -5.48 -4.81
C ARG A 98 -8.63 -4.65 -3.58
N LEU A 99 -7.72 -3.77 -3.20
CA LEU A 99 -7.94 -2.75 -2.18
C LEU A 99 -8.05 -1.40 -2.89
N GLU A 100 -9.22 -0.79 -2.86
CA GLU A 100 -9.52 0.44 -3.57
C GLU A 100 -9.96 1.56 -2.63
N HIS A 101 -9.21 2.66 -2.62
CA HIS A 101 -9.60 3.86 -1.91
C HIS A 101 -9.87 3.63 -0.42
N CYS A 102 -9.08 2.75 0.20
CA CYS A 102 -9.13 2.46 1.62
C CYS A 102 -8.18 3.36 2.41
N VAL A 103 -8.52 3.59 3.68
CA VAL A 103 -7.66 4.19 4.70
C VAL A 103 -7.20 3.08 5.62
N ILE A 104 -5.89 2.84 5.72
CA ILE A 104 -5.33 1.70 6.47
C ILE A 104 -4.20 2.20 7.35
N GLY A 105 -4.32 2.02 8.66
CA GLY A 105 -3.28 2.53 9.54
C GLY A 105 -3.45 2.22 11.02
N GLY A 106 -2.48 2.65 11.81
CA GLY A 106 -2.46 2.42 13.26
C GLY A 106 -2.14 0.98 13.64
N SER A 107 -1.45 0.23 12.77
CA SER A 107 -0.93 -1.10 13.08
C SER A 107 0.41 -0.98 13.80
N GLU A 108 0.59 -1.69 14.92
CA GLU A 108 1.89 -1.82 15.59
C GLU A 108 2.87 -2.75 14.82
N THR A 109 2.50 -3.16 13.61
CA THR A 109 3.33 -4.01 12.74
C THR A 109 3.21 -3.49 11.30
N THR A 110 2.50 -4.19 10.42
CA THR A 110 2.35 -3.80 9.02
C THR A 110 0.95 -3.24 8.77
N GLY A 111 0.83 -2.22 7.93
CA GLY A 111 -0.47 -1.73 7.44
C GLY A 111 -1.14 -2.76 6.53
N VAL A 112 -0.46 -3.18 5.46
CA VAL A 112 -0.92 -4.22 4.53
C VAL A 112 0.15 -5.27 4.31
N ALA A 113 -0.17 -6.56 4.47
CA ALA A 113 0.77 -7.65 4.25
C ALA A 113 0.18 -8.74 3.33
N PHE A 114 0.99 -9.21 2.38
CA PHE A 114 0.66 -10.32 1.49
C PHE A 114 1.70 -11.44 1.54
N ALA A 115 1.24 -12.67 1.67
CA ALA A 115 2.06 -13.88 1.60
C ALA A 115 1.50 -14.84 0.53
N ASN A 116 2.33 -15.20 -0.45
CA ASN A 116 1.95 -16.07 -1.58
C ASN A 116 0.65 -15.64 -2.27
N SER A 117 0.50 -14.36 -2.55
CA SER A 117 -0.78 -13.78 -2.96
C SER A 117 -0.66 -12.89 -4.21
N LYS A 118 -1.75 -12.77 -4.97
CA LYS A 118 -1.88 -11.78 -6.05
C LYS A 118 -2.86 -10.68 -5.69
N ALA A 119 -2.41 -9.43 -5.70
CA ALA A 119 -3.23 -8.31 -5.28
C ALA A 119 -2.95 -7.00 -6.03
N THR A 120 -3.93 -6.11 -6.03
CA THR A 120 -3.82 -4.73 -6.51
C THR A 120 -4.27 -3.75 -5.43
N LEU A 121 -3.40 -2.80 -5.10
CA LEU A 121 -3.70 -1.67 -4.22
C LEU A 121 -3.84 -0.43 -5.08
N LEU A 122 -5.03 0.17 -5.12
CA LEU A 122 -5.33 1.35 -5.91
C LEU A 122 -5.86 2.49 -5.05
N GLY A 123 -5.18 3.64 -5.07
CA GLY A 123 -5.73 4.87 -4.49
C GLY A 123 -5.87 4.85 -2.97
N ASN A 124 -5.14 3.98 -2.27
CA ASN A 124 -5.23 3.84 -0.81
C ASN A 124 -4.38 4.89 -0.09
N TYR A 125 -4.78 5.21 1.14
CA TYR A 125 -4.00 6.01 2.09
C TYR A 125 -3.54 5.11 3.25
N ILE A 126 -2.26 4.75 3.27
CA ILE A 126 -1.66 3.81 4.23
C ILE A 126 -0.74 4.58 5.16
N HIS A 127 -0.99 4.55 6.46
CA HIS A 127 -0.30 5.45 7.38
C HIS A 127 -0.08 4.91 8.79
N ASP A 128 0.94 5.44 9.47
CA ASP A 128 1.19 5.23 10.90
C ASP A 128 1.27 3.72 11.28
N ASN A 129 2.26 3.03 10.70
CA ASN A 129 2.54 1.60 10.94
C ASN A 129 4.04 1.39 11.18
N ASP A 130 4.50 0.21 11.61
CA ASP A 130 5.94 -0.09 11.57
C ASP A 130 6.41 -0.21 10.11
N HIS A 131 5.74 -1.02 9.30
CA HIS A 131 5.92 -1.08 7.85
C HIS A 131 4.63 -0.71 7.12
N GLY A 132 4.72 -0.02 5.98
CA GLY A 132 3.53 0.37 5.21
C GLY A 132 2.89 -0.82 4.52
N VAL A 133 3.59 -1.38 3.54
CA VAL A 133 3.18 -2.58 2.78
C VAL A 133 4.31 -3.61 2.79
N ALA A 134 4.01 -4.84 3.18
CA ALA A 134 4.93 -5.97 3.11
C ALA A 134 4.47 -7.02 2.09
N ILE A 135 5.36 -7.43 1.21
CA ILE A 135 5.08 -8.36 0.11
C ILE A 135 6.10 -9.50 0.20
N GLY A 136 5.64 -10.70 0.57
CA GLY A 136 6.52 -11.85 0.81
C GLY A 136 6.11 -13.13 0.09
N GLY A 137 6.93 -14.16 0.25
CA GLY A 137 6.77 -15.46 -0.41
C GLY A 137 6.92 -15.35 -1.93
N ARG A 138 5.92 -15.84 -2.66
CA ARG A 138 5.82 -15.72 -4.13
C ARG A 138 4.73 -14.74 -4.58
N SER A 139 4.49 -13.69 -3.79
CA SER A 139 3.41 -12.75 -4.08
C SER A 139 3.68 -11.92 -5.33
N GLU A 140 2.62 -11.54 -6.04
CA GLU A 140 2.63 -10.60 -7.17
C GLU A 140 1.68 -9.45 -6.86
N VAL A 141 2.22 -8.28 -6.52
CA VAL A 141 1.42 -7.14 -6.03
C VAL A 141 1.64 -5.89 -6.87
N VAL A 142 0.54 -5.31 -7.35
CA VAL A 142 0.54 -4.03 -8.05
C VAL A 142 0.09 -2.93 -7.11
N LEU A 143 0.90 -1.89 -6.92
CA LEU A 143 0.57 -0.69 -6.16
C LEU A 143 0.44 0.47 -7.12
N LYS A 144 -0.75 1.03 -7.23
CA LYS A 144 -1.02 2.17 -8.10
C LYS A 144 -1.66 3.32 -7.34
N GLN A 145 -1.08 4.51 -7.46
CA GLN A 145 -1.69 5.74 -6.94
C GLN A 145 -1.98 5.71 -5.44
N ASN A 146 -1.19 4.98 -4.66
CA ASN A 146 -1.33 4.95 -3.20
C ASN A 146 -0.47 6.04 -2.57
N VAL A 147 -0.95 6.58 -1.46
CA VAL A 147 -0.16 7.40 -0.54
C VAL A 147 0.25 6.51 0.63
N ILE A 148 1.55 6.41 0.89
CA ILE A 148 2.11 5.61 1.99
C ILE A 148 3.01 6.51 2.84
N THR A 149 2.66 6.74 4.10
CA THR A 149 3.34 7.74 4.94
C THR A 149 3.45 7.37 6.40
N ARG A 150 4.47 7.91 7.09
CA ARG A 150 4.69 7.73 8.53
C ARG A 150 4.80 6.27 8.97
N SER A 151 5.38 5.43 8.13
CA SER A 151 5.86 4.12 8.54
C SER A 151 7.20 4.27 9.27
N LEU A 152 7.37 3.59 10.41
CA LEU A 152 8.60 3.64 11.20
C LEU A 152 9.82 3.18 10.38
N PHE A 153 9.62 2.11 9.60
CA PHE A 153 10.61 1.51 8.71
C PHE A 153 10.21 1.78 7.24
N GLU A 154 10.24 0.78 6.37
CA GLU A 154 9.94 0.94 4.95
C GLU A 154 8.46 1.23 4.68
N GLY A 155 8.21 2.15 3.74
CA GLY A 155 6.88 2.34 3.17
C GLY A 155 6.44 1.11 2.37
N ILE A 156 7.32 0.53 1.57
CA ILE A 156 7.08 -0.75 0.87
C ILE A 156 8.30 -1.65 1.06
N MET A 157 8.06 -2.87 1.53
CA MET A 157 9.08 -3.91 1.69
C MET A 157 8.69 -5.13 0.85
N VAL A 158 9.62 -5.59 0.02
CA VAL A 158 9.48 -6.77 -0.83
C VAL A 158 10.54 -7.78 -0.42
N ASN A 159 10.13 -9.01 -0.11
CA ASN A 159 10.97 -10.09 0.44
C ASN A 159 10.86 -11.39 -0.35
N ASP A 160 11.75 -12.34 -0.05
CA ASP A 160 11.79 -13.69 -0.61
C ASP A 160 11.98 -13.70 -2.14
N ALA A 161 10.97 -14.19 -2.86
CA ALA A 161 10.91 -14.28 -4.33
C ALA A 161 9.69 -13.51 -4.87
N ALA A 162 9.21 -12.53 -4.12
CA ALA A 162 8.04 -11.75 -4.51
C ALA A 162 8.35 -10.77 -5.66
N ASN A 163 7.28 -10.38 -6.35
CA ASN A 163 7.29 -9.40 -7.42
C ASN A 163 6.37 -8.23 -7.08
N ALA A 164 6.89 -7.00 -7.15
CA ALA A 164 6.13 -5.78 -6.89
C ALA A 164 6.21 -4.78 -8.04
N VAL A 165 5.06 -4.26 -8.47
CA VAL A 165 4.97 -3.21 -9.48
C VAL A 165 4.37 -1.96 -8.85
N ALA A 166 5.18 -0.93 -8.63
CA ALA A 166 4.78 0.34 -8.04
C ALA A 166 4.69 1.44 -9.11
N ILE A 167 3.47 1.94 -9.36
CA ILE A 167 3.19 2.95 -10.38
C ILE A 167 2.53 4.17 -9.76
N GLN A 168 3.15 5.34 -9.95
CA GLN A 168 2.58 6.62 -9.51
C GLN A 168 2.16 6.63 -8.04
N ASN A 169 2.93 6.04 -7.12
CA ASN A 169 2.65 6.13 -5.69
C ASN A 169 3.35 7.36 -5.08
N THR A 170 2.86 7.85 -3.94
CA THR A 170 3.53 8.86 -3.13
C THR A 170 3.94 8.22 -1.81
N ILE A 171 5.24 7.99 -1.63
CA ILE A 171 5.84 7.31 -0.48
C ILE A 171 6.68 8.34 0.27
N VAL A 172 6.20 8.80 1.41
CA VAL A 172 6.69 10.03 2.04
C VAL A 172 6.77 9.94 3.55
N ARG A 173 7.85 10.45 4.15
CA ARG A 173 8.06 10.45 5.61
C ARG A 173 7.99 9.04 6.22
N ASN A 174 8.66 8.09 5.58
CA ASN A 174 8.84 6.76 6.14
C ASN A 174 10.31 6.60 6.58
N GLY A 175 10.62 5.61 7.43
CA GLY A 175 12.01 5.26 7.72
C GLY A 175 12.80 4.97 6.42
N GLY A 176 12.20 4.19 5.52
CA GLY A 176 12.68 3.92 4.16
C GLY A 176 11.56 4.08 3.11
N GLY A 177 11.92 4.30 1.85
CA GLY A 177 10.97 4.37 0.75
C GLY A 177 10.50 2.98 0.32
N MET A 178 11.21 2.36 -0.63
CA MET A 178 10.98 1.00 -1.10
C MET A 178 12.23 0.13 -0.91
N ALA A 179 12.08 -1.06 -0.33
CA ALA A 179 13.15 -2.03 -0.18
C ALA A 179 12.86 -3.34 -0.92
N PHE A 180 13.88 -3.84 -1.63
CA PHE A 180 13.85 -5.08 -2.41
C PHE A 180 14.90 -6.05 -1.87
N HIS A 181 14.50 -6.87 -0.90
CA HIS A 181 15.35 -7.85 -0.24
C HIS A 181 15.51 -9.14 -1.07
N ASP A 182 16.40 -10.03 -0.64
CA ASP A 182 16.57 -11.39 -1.18
C ASP A 182 16.68 -11.44 -2.72
N GLN A 183 15.91 -12.33 -3.37
CA GLN A 183 15.90 -12.55 -4.82
C GLN A 183 14.62 -11.97 -5.46
N THR A 184 14.17 -10.84 -4.94
CA THR A 184 12.93 -10.20 -5.38
C THR A 184 13.05 -9.58 -6.77
N ARG A 185 11.89 -9.42 -7.39
CA ARG A 185 11.72 -8.67 -8.64
C ARG A 185 10.89 -7.43 -8.40
N GLY A 186 11.19 -6.36 -9.15
CA GLY A 186 10.45 -5.13 -8.96
C GLY A 186 10.46 -4.16 -10.14
N GLU A 187 9.37 -3.43 -10.26
CA GLU A 187 9.23 -2.30 -11.15
C GLU A 187 8.77 -1.09 -10.32
N ALA A 188 9.43 0.05 -10.48
CA ALA A 188 8.99 1.30 -9.87
C ALA A 188 9.03 2.44 -10.88
N HIS A 189 7.85 2.93 -11.23
CA HIS A 189 7.68 3.94 -12.27
C HIS A 189 6.81 5.11 -11.82
N GLY A 190 7.32 6.32 -12.02
CA GLY A 190 6.54 7.54 -11.78
C GLY A 190 6.20 7.83 -10.32
N ASN A 191 6.85 7.16 -9.37
CA ASN A 191 6.58 7.31 -7.94
C ASN A 191 7.25 8.57 -7.38
N ILE A 192 6.75 9.09 -6.28
CA ILE A 192 7.43 10.11 -5.46
C ILE A 192 7.93 9.42 -4.19
N LEU A 193 9.24 9.45 -3.95
CA LEU A 193 9.88 8.95 -2.74
C LEU A 193 10.63 10.09 -2.07
N MET A 194 10.18 10.51 -0.89
CA MET A 194 10.78 11.66 -0.22
C MET A 194 10.75 11.61 1.29
N LEU A 195 11.68 12.34 1.90
CA LEU A 195 11.81 12.48 3.36
C LEU A 195 12.01 11.14 4.08
N SER A 196 12.77 10.22 3.46
CA SER A 196 13.15 8.94 4.04
C SER A 196 14.67 8.85 4.25
N GLN A 197 15.14 7.89 5.07
CA GLN A 197 16.59 7.64 5.19
C GLN A 197 17.13 7.16 3.84
N THR A 198 16.46 6.19 3.24
CA THR A 198 16.81 5.64 1.93
C THR A 198 15.57 5.64 1.05
N ALA A 199 15.66 6.17 -0.18
CA ALA A 199 14.53 6.12 -1.12
C ALA A 199 14.35 4.70 -1.66
N PHE A 200 15.41 4.11 -2.24
CA PHE A 200 15.44 2.72 -2.66
C PHE A 200 16.58 1.93 -2.01
N LEU A 201 16.23 0.82 -1.36
CA LEU A 201 17.17 -0.17 -0.82
C LEU A 201 17.09 -1.46 -1.62
N PHE A 202 18.24 -2.06 -1.93
CA PHE A 202 18.29 -3.29 -2.71
C PHE A 202 19.24 -4.33 -2.12
N SER A 203 18.77 -5.56 -2.04
CA SER A 203 19.63 -6.73 -2.04
C SER A 203 20.51 -6.76 -3.32
N PRO A 204 21.76 -7.26 -3.23
CA PRO A 204 22.59 -7.49 -4.41
C PRO A 204 21.97 -8.49 -5.40
N GLN A 205 21.07 -9.36 -4.95
CA GLN A 205 20.41 -10.38 -5.76
C GLN A 205 19.05 -9.98 -6.32
N SER A 206 18.52 -8.80 -5.96
CA SER A 206 17.24 -8.33 -6.50
C SER A 206 17.37 -7.79 -7.92
N GLU A 207 16.30 -7.97 -8.72
CA GLU A 207 16.22 -7.52 -10.11
C GLU A 207 15.15 -6.43 -10.21
N THR A 208 15.56 -5.19 -10.48
CA THR A 208 14.65 -4.03 -10.45
C THR A 208 14.78 -3.16 -11.69
N THR A 209 13.64 -2.70 -12.21
CA THR A 209 13.58 -1.67 -13.28
C THR A 209 12.94 -0.41 -12.74
N LEU A 210 13.60 0.72 -12.89
CA LEU A 210 13.19 2.01 -12.32
C LEU A 210 13.16 3.07 -13.42
N SER A 211 12.14 3.91 -13.45
CA SER A 211 12.16 5.11 -14.29
C SER A 211 11.17 6.18 -13.82
N PHE A 212 11.52 7.44 -14.09
CA PHE A 212 10.66 8.59 -13.83
C PHE A 212 10.24 8.72 -12.36
N ASN A 213 10.99 8.18 -11.39
CA ASN A 213 10.71 8.39 -9.98
C ASN A 213 11.26 9.73 -9.50
N VAL A 214 10.56 10.37 -8.59
CA VAL A 214 11.00 11.58 -7.91
C VAL A 214 11.70 11.19 -6.63
N LEU A 215 12.99 11.50 -6.52
CA LEU A 215 13.82 11.23 -5.35
C LEU A 215 14.22 12.57 -4.74
N PHE A 216 13.57 12.96 -3.66
CA PHE A 216 13.72 14.30 -3.12
C PHE A 216 13.84 14.30 -1.61
N ALA A 217 14.82 15.04 -1.08
CA ALA A 217 15.03 15.20 0.36
C ALA A 217 15.14 13.86 1.14
N ASN A 218 15.62 12.81 0.48
CA ASN A 218 16.06 11.59 1.15
C ASN A 218 17.51 11.78 1.61
N LYS A 219 17.95 11.05 2.63
CA LYS A 219 19.36 11.06 3.02
C LYS A 219 20.23 10.33 1.99
N VAL A 220 19.72 9.23 1.44
CA VAL A 220 20.32 8.45 0.35
C VAL A 220 19.22 8.07 -0.64
N ASP A 221 19.45 8.29 -1.94
CA ASP A 221 18.44 7.94 -2.96
C ASP A 221 18.48 6.45 -3.32
N TYR A 222 19.67 5.85 -3.40
CA TYR A 222 19.85 4.44 -3.76
C TYR A 222 20.93 3.81 -2.89
N LEU A 223 20.64 2.64 -2.31
CA LEU A 223 21.57 1.91 -1.45
C LEU A 223 21.53 0.41 -1.72
N ILE A 224 22.69 -0.25 -1.73
CA ILE A 224 22.77 -1.71 -1.71
C ILE A 224 22.89 -2.18 -0.26
N GLU A 225 22.16 -3.22 0.13
CA GLU A 225 22.26 -3.83 1.45
C GLU A 225 23.69 -4.28 1.76
N GLY A 226 24.12 -4.00 2.99
CA GLY A 226 25.49 -4.28 3.44
C GLY A 226 26.56 -3.35 2.85
N SER A 227 26.20 -2.39 2.00
CA SER A 227 27.12 -1.33 1.55
C SER A 227 27.05 -0.09 2.42
N ASP A 228 28.18 0.59 2.60
CA ASP A 228 28.19 1.90 3.26
C ASP A 228 27.50 2.94 2.37
N SER A 229 26.74 3.87 2.98
CA SER A 229 26.04 4.94 2.25
C SER A 229 26.92 5.85 1.38
N GLY A 230 28.24 5.87 1.61
CA GLY A 230 29.22 6.59 0.78
C GLY A 230 29.77 5.78 -0.40
N SER A 231 29.40 4.51 -0.52
CA SER A 231 29.84 3.64 -1.60
C SER A 231 29.19 4.04 -2.93
N ALA A 232 29.93 3.90 -4.02
CA ALA A 232 29.37 4.13 -5.35
C ALA A 232 28.24 3.11 -5.63
N PHE A 233 27.05 3.62 -5.94
CA PHE A 233 25.93 2.76 -6.36
C PHE A 233 26.11 2.34 -7.82
N PRO A 234 25.81 1.08 -8.20
CA PRO A 234 25.95 0.62 -9.58
C PRO A 234 25.07 1.42 -10.56
N GLU A 235 25.68 2.14 -11.49
CA GLU A 235 24.96 3.01 -12.45
C GLU A 235 23.90 2.28 -13.27
N GLY A 236 24.13 1.00 -13.60
CA GLY A 236 23.17 0.18 -14.33
C GLY A 236 21.88 -0.14 -13.57
N ARG A 237 21.85 0.07 -12.24
CA ARG A 237 20.67 -0.15 -11.38
C ARG A 237 19.91 1.13 -11.04
N ARG A 238 20.46 2.31 -11.36
CA ARG A 238 19.74 3.59 -11.14
C ARG A 238 18.63 3.76 -12.16
N GLY A 239 17.54 4.42 -11.77
CA GLY A 239 16.58 4.94 -12.72
C GLY A 239 17.21 6.09 -13.50
N LYS A 240 17.50 5.88 -14.79
CA LYS A 240 18.17 6.90 -15.64
C LYS A 240 17.35 8.17 -15.82
N ASP A 241 16.02 8.02 -15.75
CA ASP A 241 15.06 9.10 -15.95
C ASP A 241 14.46 9.59 -14.62
N ASP A 242 15.01 9.16 -13.48
CA ASP A 242 14.57 9.62 -12.18
C ASP A 242 14.97 11.09 -11.96
N VAL A 243 14.11 11.83 -11.27
CA VAL A 243 14.23 13.29 -11.12
C VAL A 243 14.37 13.67 -9.65
N THR A 244 15.12 14.73 -9.39
CA THR A 244 15.38 15.23 -8.03
C THR A 244 14.71 16.57 -7.74
N THR A 245 13.64 16.87 -8.49
CA THR A 245 12.91 18.14 -8.36
C THR A 245 11.91 18.05 -7.20
N PRO A 246 11.77 19.10 -6.37
CA PRO A 246 10.75 19.13 -5.33
C PRO A 246 9.34 18.90 -5.90
N PRO A 247 8.49 18.06 -5.28
CA PRO A 247 7.15 17.81 -5.80
C PRO A 247 6.21 19.01 -5.86
N ALA A 248 6.46 20.03 -5.03
CA ALA A 248 5.56 21.15 -4.83
C ALA A 248 4.16 20.67 -4.39
N PHE A 249 4.09 19.95 -3.27
CA PHE A 249 2.81 19.59 -2.66
C PHE A 249 2.03 20.83 -2.20
N VAL A 250 0.69 20.71 -2.16
CA VAL A 250 -0.23 21.76 -1.68
C VAL A 250 0.05 22.06 -0.21
N ASN A 251 0.03 21.03 0.65
CA ASN A 251 0.36 21.18 2.06
C ASN A 251 0.83 19.85 2.67
N ALA A 252 2.12 19.54 2.47
CA ALA A 252 2.70 18.31 2.99
C ALA A 252 2.59 18.21 4.53
N GLU A 253 2.66 19.32 5.27
CA GLU A 253 2.56 19.33 6.74
C GLU A 253 1.20 18.86 7.26
N GLN A 254 0.14 19.01 6.46
CA GLN A 254 -1.22 18.58 6.78
C GLN A 254 -1.68 17.37 5.94
N ASP A 255 -0.71 16.59 5.43
CA ASP A 255 -0.96 15.39 4.60
C ASP A 255 -1.70 15.66 3.28
N ASP A 256 -1.72 16.90 2.79
CA ASP A 256 -2.19 17.21 1.46
C ASP A 256 -1.07 17.06 0.43
N PHE A 257 -0.90 15.82 -0.02
CA PHE A 257 0.09 15.43 -1.02
C PHE A 257 -0.37 15.62 -2.46
N ARG A 258 -1.47 16.35 -2.71
CA ARG A 258 -1.79 16.80 -4.07
C ARG A 258 -0.69 17.74 -4.54
N LEU A 259 -0.36 17.67 -5.82
CA LEU A 259 0.62 18.58 -6.40
C LEU A 259 -0.03 19.95 -6.63
N ARG A 260 0.70 21.03 -6.39
CA ARG A 260 0.25 22.37 -6.77
C ARG A 260 0.18 22.52 -8.28
N SER A 261 -0.58 23.52 -8.74
CA SER A 261 -0.73 23.82 -10.16
C SER A 261 0.61 24.17 -10.84
N ASP A 262 1.55 24.77 -10.09
CA ASP A 262 2.90 25.18 -10.53
C ASP A 262 3.95 24.06 -10.48
N THR A 263 3.56 22.82 -10.17
CA THR A 263 4.50 21.69 -10.13
C THR A 263 5.17 21.43 -11.49
N LYS A 264 6.44 21.03 -11.44
CA LYS A 264 7.19 20.57 -12.63
C LYS A 264 7.00 19.08 -12.92
N LEU A 265 6.27 18.36 -12.07
CA LEU A 265 6.09 16.92 -12.18
C LEU A 265 4.93 16.52 -13.12
N ARG A 266 4.73 17.26 -14.21
CA ARG A 266 3.71 17.00 -15.23
C ARG A 266 4.36 16.55 -16.52
N ASP A 267 3.67 15.69 -17.27
CA ASP A 267 4.06 15.27 -18.61
C ASP A 267 5.50 14.71 -18.68
N ILE A 268 5.89 13.91 -17.68
CA ILE A 268 7.21 13.27 -17.60
C ILE A 268 7.10 11.83 -18.09
N GLY A 269 7.87 11.47 -19.12
CA GLY A 269 7.80 10.16 -19.75
C GLY A 269 6.42 9.93 -20.36
N THR A 270 5.73 8.86 -19.93
CA THR A 270 4.35 8.55 -20.34
C THR A 270 3.31 9.00 -19.31
N PHE A 271 3.73 9.66 -18.23
CA PHE A 271 2.87 10.02 -17.11
C PHE A 271 2.34 11.46 -17.25
N PRO A 272 1.01 11.68 -17.15
CA PRO A 272 0.46 13.03 -17.12
C PRO A 272 0.90 13.81 -15.88
N PHE A 273 1.16 13.10 -14.78
CA PHE A 273 1.80 13.62 -13.58
C PHE A 273 2.48 12.48 -12.82
N LEU A 274 3.48 12.79 -12.00
CA LEU A 274 4.12 11.82 -11.11
C LEU A 274 3.43 11.81 -9.72
N GLY A 275 3.49 10.67 -9.02
CA GLY A 275 2.89 10.50 -7.71
C GLY A 275 1.39 10.17 -7.71
N ALA A 276 0.86 9.98 -6.50
CA ALA A 276 -0.46 9.36 -6.29
C ALA A 276 -1.65 10.21 -6.66
N LEU A 277 -1.58 11.49 -6.39
CA LEU A 277 -2.72 12.39 -6.46
C LEU A 277 -2.54 13.37 -7.63
N PRO A 278 -3.61 13.61 -8.41
CA PRO A 278 -3.53 14.57 -9.49
C PRO A 278 -3.21 15.97 -8.96
N PRO A 279 -2.49 16.80 -9.73
CA PRO A 279 -2.31 18.19 -9.39
C PRO A 279 -3.65 18.91 -9.22
N VAL A 280 -3.72 19.85 -8.26
CA VAL A 280 -4.87 20.75 -8.19
C VAL A 280 -4.97 21.55 -9.50
N GLY A 281 -6.19 21.68 -10.01
CA GLY A 281 -6.45 22.52 -11.17
C GLY A 281 -6.07 23.97 -10.86
N PRO A 282 -5.87 24.83 -11.88
CA PRO A 282 -5.92 26.27 -11.65
C PRO A 282 -7.28 26.55 -10.97
N HIS A 283 -7.27 27.10 -9.76
CA HIS A 283 -8.51 27.49 -9.09
C HIS A 283 -9.34 28.38 -10.04
N PRO A 284 -10.67 28.22 -10.11
CA PRO A 284 -11.53 29.18 -10.79
C PRO A 284 -11.39 30.58 -10.19
#